data_AF-A0A348S374-F1
#
_entry.id   AF-A0A348S374-F1
#
_cell.length_a   1.000
_cell.length_b   1.000
_cell.length_c   1.000
_cell.angle_alpha   90.00
_cell.angle_beta   90.00
_cell.angle_gamma   90.00
#
_symmetry.space_group_name_H-M   'P 1'
#
loop_
_entity.id
_entity.type
_entity.pdbx_description
1 polymer ?
#
loop_
_entity_poly.entity_id
_entity_poly.type
_entity_poly.pdbx_seq_one_letter_code
_entity_poly.pdbx_strand_id
1 'polypeptide(L)'
;VDFQGAFGAWNWLSGWTAMASGGYISNEEGTIPTVDPLPVAISIHAEVDSLILEFVSESNVTYQLQSTTDFSSWAAEGEALIGTGESISIVLPAQGSLNFFRILAQ
;
A
#
# COMPACT_ATOMS: atom_id res chain seq x y z
N VAL A 1 -23.32 -14.87 28.80
CA VAL A 1 -23.84 -14.45 27.48
C VAL A 1 -22.67 -13.82 26.76
N ASP A 2 -22.04 -14.58 25.88
CA ASP A 2 -20.96 -14.06 25.06
C ASP A 2 -21.61 -13.22 23.95
N PHE A 3 -21.48 -11.91 24.05
CA PHE A 3 -21.93 -11.00 23.02
C PHE A 3 -20.96 -11.10 21.83
N GLN A 4 -21.04 -12.20 21.08
CA GLN A 4 -20.42 -12.32 19.74
C GLN A 4 -21.14 -11.45 18.70
N GLY A 5 -21.86 -10.43 19.17
CA GLY A 5 -22.98 -9.80 18.51
C GLY A 5 -22.63 -9.18 17.18
N ALA A 6 -21.37 -8.80 16.91
CA ALA A 6 -20.99 -8.09 15.68
C ALA A 6 -19.77 -8.64 14.92
N PHE A 7 -18.99 -9.58 15.49
CA PHE A 7 -17.72 -10.05 14.88
C PHE A 7 -17.64 -11.58 14.79
N GLY A 8 -18.76 -12.28 14.96
CA GLY A 8 -18.83 -13.73 14.84
C GLY A 8 -18.83 -14.22 13.39
N ALA A 9 -19.39 -15.40 13.15
CA ALA A 9 -19.52 -15.97 11.80
C ALA A 9 -20.35 -15.11 10.83
N TRP A 10 -21.15 -14.18 11.36
CA TRP A 10 -21.84 -13.16 10.58
C TRP A 10 -21.53 -11.75 11.11
N ASN A 11 -20.78 -10.95 10.37
CA ASN A 11 -20.44 -9.58 10.77
C ASN A 11 -21.42 -8.58 10.14
N TRP A 12 -22.48 -8.24 10.87
CA TRP A 12 -23.48 -7.27 10.39
C TRP A 12 -22.99 -5.82 10.37
N LEU A 13 -21.81 -5.50 10.94
CA LEU A 13 -21.18 -4.18 10.78
C LEU A 13 -20.50 -4.02 9.41
N SER A 14 -20.27 -5.13 8.71
CA SER A 14 -19.80 -5.13 7.32
C SER A 14 -20.78 -4.37 6.43
N GLY A 15 -20.29 -3.51 5.55
CA GLY A 15 -21.10 -2.72 4.62
C GLY A 15 -21.75 -1.45 5.18
N TRP A 16 -21.80 -1.27 6.50
CA TRP A 16 -22.45 -0.11 7.14
C TRP A 16 -21.48 0.94 7.69
N THR A 17 -20.18 0.63 7.74
CA THR A 17 -19.17 1.49 8.39
C THR A 17 -18.01 1.83 7.45
N ALA A 18 -17.38 2.99 7.69
CA ALA A 18 -16.13 3.37 7.00
C ALA A 18 -15.00 2.36 7.27
N MET A 19 -15.03 1.70 8.42
CA MET A 19 -14.08 0.62 8.74
C MET A 19 -14.31 -0.61 7.86
N ALA A 20 -15.56 -0.94 7.51
CA ALA A 20 -15.88 -2.00 6.56
C ALA A 20 -15.42 -1.64 5.14
N SER A 21 -15.69 -0.42 4.68
CA SER A 21 -15.23 0.02 3.35
C SER A 21 -13.71 0.09 3.24
N GLY A 22 -13.02 0.36 4.35
CA GLY A 22 -11.56 0.37 4.42
C GLY A 22 -10.92 -1.01 4.63
N GLY A 23 -11.70 -2.09 4.70
CA GLY A 23 -11.19 -3.45 4.89
C GLY A 23 -10.60 -3.75 6.27
N TYR A 24 -10.89 -2.93 7.28
CA TYR A 24 -10.36 -3.09 8.64
C TYR A 24 -11.14 -4.10 9.49
N ILE A 25 -12.32 -4.50 9.04
CA ILE A 25 -13.16 -5.52 9.68
C ILE A 25 -13.56 -6.56 8.65
N SER A 26 -13.92 -7.75 9.12
CA SER A 26 -14.40 -8.84 8.27
C SER A 26 -15.66 -8.45 7.48
N ASN A 27 -15.82 -9.06 6.30
CA ASN A 27 -17.03 -9.05 5.51
C ASN A 27 -18.18 -9.77 6.25
N GLU A 28 -19.38 -9.77 5.66
CA GLU A 28 -20.57 -10.36 6.27
C GLU A 28 -20.39 -11.83 6.67
N GLU A 29 -19.53 -12.58 5.98
CA GLU A 29 -19.24 -13.99 6.23
C GLU A 29 -18.14 -14.21 7.28
N GLY A 30 -17.68 -13.15 7.95
CA GLY A 30 -16.61 -13.21 8.94
C GLY A 30 -15.20 -13.32 8.35
N THR A 31 -15.05 -13.14 7.03
CA THR A 31 -13.76 -13.21 6.32
C THR A 31 -13.15 -11.82 6.20
N ILE A 32 -11.84 -11.65 6.43
CA ILE A 32 -11.21 -10.34 6.17
C ILE A 32 -11.24 -10.07 4.66
N PRO A 33 -11.91 -9.00 4.19
CA PRO A 33 -11.97 -8.69 2.77
C PRO A 33 -10.54 -8.40 2.28
N THR A 34 -10.15 -9.07 1.20
CA THR A 34 -8.89 -8.78 0.52
C THR A 34 -9.05 -7.48 -0.26
N VAL A 35 -8.30 -6.45 0.13
CA VAL A 35 -8.20 -5.21 -0.64
C VAL A 35 -7.28 -5.48 -1.82
N ASP A 36 -7.78 -5.23 -3.04
CA ASP A 36 -7.03 -5.38 -4.30
C ASP A 36 -6.84 -3.99 -4.91
N PRO A 37 -5.61 -3.57 -5.22
CA PRO A 37 -4.34 -4.27 -4.99
C PRO A 37 -3.92 -4.31 -3.51
N LEU A 38 -3.19 -5.37 -3.13
CA LEU A 38 -2.65 -5.46 -1.78
C LEU A 38 -1.69 -4.29 -1.51
N PRO A 39 -1.70 -3.72 -0.29
CA PRO A 39 -0.74 -2.69 0.06
C PRO A 39 0.71 -3.19 -0.09
N VAL A 40 1.52 -2.42 -0.79
CA VAL A 40 2.94 -2.74 -1.02
C VAL A 40 3.76 -2.30 0.19
N ALA A 41 4.45 -3.25 0.82
CA ALA A 41 5.46 -2.95 1.83
C ALA A 41 6.76 -2.50 1.15
N ILE A 42 7.18 -1.25 1.42
CA ILE A 42 8.42 -0.69 0.92
C ILE A 42 9.52 -0.76 1.97
N SER A 43 10.73 -1.13 1.54
CA SER A 43 11.96 -0.96 2.29
C SER A 43 12.75 0.19 1.68
N ILE A 44 13.32 1.05 2.52
CA ILE A 44 14.13 2.17 2.05
C ILE A 44 15.43 2.23 2.85
N HIS A 45 16.55 2.34 2.15
CA HIS A 45 17.85 2.52 2.76
C HIS A 45 18.67 3.55 1.99
N ALA A 46 19.49 4.30 2.73
CA ALA A 46 20.37 5.31 2.16
C ALA A 46 21.76 4.72 1.92
N GLU A 47 22.33 5.07 0.78
CA GLU A 47 23.76 4.96 0.47
C GLU A 47 24.38 6.36 0.40
N VAL A 48 25.68 6.45 0.07
CA VAL A 48 26.46 7.69 0.17
C VAL A 48 25.82 8.86 -0.59
N ASP A 49 25.33 8.63 -1.82
CA ASP A 49 24.73 9.67 -2.68
C ASP A 49 23.37 9.24 -3.26
N SER A 50 22.81 8.13 -2.78
CA SER A 50 21.60 7.51 -3.32
C SER A 50 20.68 7.00 -2.23
N LEU A 51 19.41 6.89 -2.58
CA LEU A 51 18.35 6.29 -1.79
C LEU A 51 17.83 5.09 -2.58
N ILE A 52 17.87 3.91 -2.01
CA ILE A 52 17.41 2.68 -2.65
C ILE A 52 16.09 2.29 -2.01
N LEU A 53 15.06 2.18 -2.86
CA LEU A 53 13.72 1.76 -2.48
C LEU A 53 13.42 0.40 -3.09
N GLU A 54 13.04 -0.56 -2.26
CA GLU A 54 12.81 -1.95 -2.66
C GLU A 54 11.44 -2.44 -2.21
N PHE A 55 10.79 -3.22 -3.06
CA PHE A 55 9.51 -3.85 -2.75
C PHE A 55 9.30 -5.09 -3.62
N VAL A 56 8.52 -6.05 -3.11
CA VAL A 56 8.11 -7.23 -3.88
C VAL A 56 6.92 -6.84 -4.75
N SER A 57 7.03 -7.06 -6.06
CA SER A 57 5.96 -6.77 -7.02
C SER A 57 5.08 -8.00 -7.27
N GLU A 58 3.83 -7.77 -7.64
CA GLU A 58 2.92 -8.78 -8.17
C GLU A 58 2.99 -8.81 -9.70
N SER A 59 2.83 -9.98 -10.30
CA SER A 59 2.92 -10.12 -11.76
C SER A 59 1.77 -9.38 -12.44
N ASN A 60 2.09 -8.56 -13.45
CA ASN A 60 1.12 -7.83 -14.27
C ASN A 60 0.32 -6.73 -13.52
N VAL A 61 0.80 -6.29 -12.36
CA VAL A 61 0.29 -5.08 -11.67
C VAL A 61 1.20 -3.90 -12.02
N THR A 62 0.63 -2.70 -12.24
CA THR A 62 1.41 -1.50 -12.56
C THR A 62 1.65 -0.69 -11.30
N TYR A 63 2.89 -0.24 -11.09
CA TYR A 63 3.30 0.50 -9.90
C TYR A 63 3.83 1.88 -10.28
N GLN A 64 3.31 2.92 -9.67
CA GLN A 64 3.82 4.28 -9.78
C GLN A 64 4.49 4.68 -8.48
N LEU A 65 5.80 4.97 -8.54
CA LEU A 65 6.48 5.66 -7.44
C LEU A 65 6.01 7.11 -7.40
N GLN A 66 5.63 7.56 -6.21
CA GLN A 66 5.21 8.92 -5.98
C GLN A 66 5.95 9.55 -4.80
N SER A 67 6.24 10.83 -4.92
CA SER A 67 6.87 11.64 -3.88
C SER A 67 5.97 12.80 -3.46
N THR A 68 6.13 13.25 -2.22
CA THR A 68 5.47 14.43 -1.68
C THR A 68 6.34 15.10 -0.63
N THR A 69 6.08 16.38 -0.37
CA THR A 69 6.68 17.14 0.73
C THR A 69 5.64 17.57 1.79
N ASP A 70 4.35 17.41 1.49
CA ASP A 70 3.23 17.97 2.27
C ASP A 70 2.11 16.97 2.60
N PHE A 71 2.28 15.70 2.22
CA PHE A 71 1.28 14.61 2.34
C PHE A 71 -0.05 14.85 1.61
N SER A 72 -0.18 15.94 0.88
CA SER A 72 -1.42 16.41 0.27
C SER A 72 -1.35 16.31 -1.25
N SER A 73 -0.20 16.67 -1.83
CA SER A 73 0.06 16.65 -3.27
C SER A 73 1.13 15.62 -3.58
N TRP A 74 0.74 14.53 -4.23
CA TRP A 74 1.65 13.45 -4.63
C TRP A 74 1.98 13.56 -6.12
N ALA A 75 3.27 13.65 -6.45
CA ALA A 75 3.76 13.71 -7.82
C ALA A 75 4.40 12.36 -8.22
N ALA A 76 4.35 12.03 -9.50
CA ALA A 76 5.03 10.85 -10.04
C ALA A 76 6.55 11.05 -10.07
N GLU A 77 7.29 10.12 -9.49
CA GLU A 77 8.74 10.09 -9.49
C GLU A 77 9.22 9.09 -10.57
N GLY A 78 9.26 9.55 -11.82
CA GLY A 78 9.61 8.72 -12.98
C GLY A 78 8.43 7.95 -13.59
N GLU A 79 8.74 7.01 -14.47
CA GLU A 79 7.77 6.20 -15.21
C GLU A 79 7.18 5.07 -14.35
N ALA A 80 5.98 4.62 -14.72
CA ALA A 80 5.35 3.47 -14.09
C ALA A 80 6.10 2.18 -14.40
N LEU A 81 6.17 1.29 -13.41
CA LEU A 81 6.88 0.01 -13.47
C LEU A 81 5.89 -1.14 -13.49
N ILE A 82 6.06 -2.08 -14.41
CA ILE A 82 5.22 -3.29 -14.47
C ILE A 82 5.84 -4.36 -13.57
N GLY A 83 5.05 -4.87 -12.63
CA GLY A 83 5.44 -5.93 -11.73
C GLY A 83 5.60 -7.27 -12.43
N THR A 84 6.61 -8.02 -12.02
CA THR A 84 6.96 -9.32 -12.59
C THR A 84 6.71 -10.48 -11.64
N GLY A 85 6.36 -10.20 -10.37
CA GLY A 85 6.34 -11.20 -9.30
C GLY A 85 7.63 -11.22 -8.46
N GLU A 86 8.63 -10.43 -8.86
CA GLU A 86 9.94 -10.34 -8.20
C GLU A 86 10.12 -8.99 -7.49
N SER A 87 11.21 -8.87 -6.73
CA SER A 87 11.59 -7.60 -6.10
C SER A 87 11.99 -6.56 -7.16
N ILE A 88 11.42 -5.37 -7.04
CA ILE A 88 11.81 -4.18 -7.80
C ILE A 88 12.67 -3.29 -6.90
N SER A 89 13.78 -2.80 -7.45
CA SER A 89 14.70 -1.86 -6.78
C SER A 89 14.77 -0.57 -7.58
N ILE A 90 14.48 0.56 -6.93
CA ILE A 90 14.49 1.90 -7.52
C ILE A 90 15.60 2.71 -6.84
N VAL A 91 16.51 3.25 -7.64
CA VAL A 91 17.60 4.10 -7.17
C VAL A 91 17.25 5.56 -7.42
N LEU A 92 17.16 6.33 -6.34
CA LEU A 92 16.90 7.76 -6.36
C LEU A 92 18.16 8.52 -5.94
N PRO A 93 18.43 9.71 -6.52
CA PRO A 93 19.51 10.56 -6.04
C PRO A 93 19.18 11.16 -4.66
N ALA A 94 20.14 11.14 -3.73
CA ALA A 94 19.96 11.78 -2.42
C ALA A 94 20.06 13.31 -2.56
N GLN A 95 18.92 13.99 -2.72
CA GLN A 95 18.88 15.43 -3.03
C GLN A 95 18.89 16.38 -1.82
N GLY A 96 19.09 15.87 -0.59
CA GLY A 96 19.13 16.70 0.63
C GLY A 96 17.80 17.36 1.04
N SER A 97 16.71 17.14 0.29
CA SER A 97 15.35 17.58 0.61
C SER A 97 14.57 16.49 1.35
N LEU A 98 13.73 16.90 2.31
CA LEU A 98 12.79 16.00 2.98
C LEU A 98 11.64 15.65 2.01
N ASN A 99 11.70 14.44 1.46
CA ASN A 99 10.65 13.88 0.61
C ASN A 99 10.08 12.62 1.27
N PHE A 100 8.77 12.44 1.19
CA PHE A 100 8.07 11.22 1.55
C PHE A 100 7.71 10.46 0.29
N PHE A 101 7.85 9.13 0.33
CA PHE A 101 7.62 8.27 -0.82
C PHE A 101 6.48 7.30 -0.55
N ARG A 102 5.71 6.98 -1.59
CA ARG A 102 4.76 5.88 -1.61
C ARG A 102 4.76 5.20 -2.96
N ILE A 103 4.26 3.97 -2.99
CA ILE A 103 3.96 3.25 -4.22
C ILE A 103 2.45 3.18 -4.37
N LEU A 104 1.96 3.59 -5.54
CA LEU A 104 0.58 3.40 -5.95
C LEU A 104 0.52 2.21 -6.90
N ALA A 105 -0.15 1.13 -6.50
CA ALA A 105 -0.51 0.04 -7.39
C ALA A 105 -1.78 0.42 -8.18
N GLN A 106 -1.80 0.08 -9.48
CA GLN A 106 -2.82 0.44 -10.47
C GLN A 106 -3.30 -0.78 -11.24
#